data_AF-A0A7S3X704-F1
#
_entry.id   AF-A0A7S3X704-F1
#
_cell.length_a   1.000
_cell.length_b   1.000
_cell.length_c   1.000
_cell.angle_alpha   90.00
_cell.angle_beta   90.00
_cell.angle_gamma   90.00
#
_symmetry.space_group_name_H-M   'P 1'
#
loop_
_entity.id
_entity.type
_entity.pdbx_description
1 polymer ?
#
loop_
_entity_poly.entity_id
_entity_poly.type
_entity_poly.pdbx_seq_one_letter_code
_entity_poly.pdbx_strand_id
1 'polypeptide(L)'
;LLLRTMSQSAAGHTSPLRRNGTPSRLLLSLNESCDAACESEQVHIQLGGPGEMVVVYTSQDESVDSSVAYWEADEPGLVLVANGSSSAYSQLMWLEARALTDPPLGAAGAQPSELMALQDTTSWASHLPVAPFGRSQSYHAAAARPTSGLGEYNNPAMYYNSPLVHTVPLPRLSPGVAYQYRVAGSSAAFAFTYPPGSAASAEGGGGGGGGGG
;
A
#
# COMPACT_ATOMS: atom_id res chain seq x y z
N LEU A 1 14.53 66.99 -5.17
CA LEU A 1 14.35 65.60 -5.66
C LEU A 1 15.08 64.69 -4.67
N LEU A 2 14.37 64.09 -3.72
CA LEU A 2 14.95 63.30 -2.62
C LEU A 2 14.47 61.86 -2.78
N LEU A 3 15.32 61.00 -3.36
CA LEU A 3 15.05 59.57 -3.48
C LEU A 3 15.23 58.92 -2.10
N ARG A 4 14.11 58.47 -1.51
CA ARG A 4 14.10 57.56 -0.35
C ARG A 4 14.17 56.13 -0.87
N THR A 5 15.33 55.50 -0.74
CA THR A 5 15.49 54.05 -0.91
C THR A 5 14.88 53.33 0.29
N MET A 6 13.78 52.62 0.06
CA MET A 6 13.21 51.69 1.05
C MET A 6 13.94 50.35 0.96
N SER A 7 14.78 50.06 1.95
CA SER A 7 15.35 48.74 2.19
C SER A 7 14.35 47.93 2.99
N GLN A 8 13.63 47.00 2.34
CA GLN A 8 12.82 46.01 3.04
C GLN A 8 13.74 44.86 3.49
N SER A 9 13.95 44.78 4.80
CA SER A 9 14.62 43.63 5.42
C SER A 9 13.67 42.43 5.37
N ALA A 10 14.06 41.38 4.65
CA ALA A 10 13.35 40.11 4.63
C ALA A 10 13.54 39.42 5.99
N ALA A 11 12.54 39.50 6.86
CA ALA A 11 12.50 38.75 8.10
C ALA A 11 12.23 37.27 7.78
N GLY A 12 13.29 36.46 7.74
CA GLY A 12 13.17 35.01 7.59
C GLY A 12 12.36 34.42 8.74
N HIS A 13 11.21 33.81 8.43
CA HIS A 13 10.45 33.02 9.39
C HIS A 13 11.06 31.62 9.50
N THR A 14 11.65 31.33 10.66
CA THR A 14 12.00 29.96 11.05
C THR A 14 11.06 29.51 12.16
N SER A 15 10.37 28.40 11.93
CA SER A 15 9.56 27.76 12.97
C SER A 15 10.48 27.18 14.05
N PRO A 16 10.22 27.44 15.34
CA PRO A 16 11.01 26.85 16.41
C PRO A 16 10.87 25.33 16.42
N LEU A 17 11.98 24.62 16.68
CA LEU A 17 11.98 23.16 16.85
C LEU A 17 11.03 22.78 18.00
N ARG A 18 10.12 21.83 17.74
CA ARG A 18 9.31 21.21 18.80
C ARG A 18 10.24 20.39 19.69
N ARG A 19 10.09 20.53 21.03
CA ARG A 19 10.78 19.69 22.02
C ARG A 19 10.53 18.22 21.70
N ASN A 20 11.55 17.37 21.89
CA ASN A 20 11.51 15.91 21.70
C ASN A 20 10.20 15.34 22.26
N GLY A 21 9.25 15.07 21.37
CA GLY A 21 8.02 14.37 21.70
C GLY A 21 8.30 12.89 21.94
N THR A 22 7.35 12.21 22.57
CA THR A 22 7.35 10.76 22.68
C THR A 22 7.59 10.15 21.29
N PRO A 23 8.60 9.27 21.12
CA PRO A 23 8.85 8.66 19.82
C PRO A 23 7.60 7.91 19.36
N SER A 24 7.24 8.09 18.08
CA SER A 24 6.13 7.37 17.46
C SER A 24 6.34 5.87 17.66
N ARG A 25 5.35 5.21 18.24
CA ARG A 25 5.37 3.75 18.40
C ARG A 25 4.98 3.11 17.08
N LEU A 26 5.77 2.14 16.65
CA LEU A 26 5.40 1.27 15.54
C LEU A 26 4.17 0.45 15.97
N LEU A 27 3.06 0.59 15.25
CA LEU A 27 1.91 -0.28 15.43
C LEU A 27 2.23 -1.62 14.77
N LEU A 28 2.67 -2.58 15.58
CA LEU A 28 2.82 -3.97 15.17
C LEU A 28 1.42 -4.60 15.21
N SER A 29 0.69 -4.51 14.10
CA SER A 29 -0.51 -5.33 13.90
C SER A 29 -0.04 -6.72 13.51
N LEU A 30 -0.30 -7.71 14.37
CA LEU A 30 -0.10 -9.11 14.02
C LEU A 30 -1.20 -9.50 13.03
N ASN A 31 -0.81 -10.15 11.94
CA ASN A 31 -1.75 -10.65 10.94
C ASN A 31 -2.57 -11.78 11.61
N GLU A 32 -3.87 -11.57 11.84
CA GLU A 32 -4.74 -12.66 12.26
C GLU A 32 -4.79 -13.67 11.12
N SER A 33 -4.37 -14.90 11.39
CA SER A 33 -4.42 -15.98 10.41
C SER A 33 -5.88 -16.20 9.99
N CYS A 34 -6.15 -16.03 8.70
CA CYS A 34 -7.46 -16.31 8.14
C CYS A 34 -7.66 -17.83 8.07
N ASP A 35 -8.48 -18.39 8.97
CA ASP A 35 -8.81 -19.83 9.01
C ASP A 35 -9.94 -20.23 8.04
N ALA A 36 -10.56 -19.25 7.36
CA ALA A 36 -11.53 -19.43 6.27
C ALA A 36 -11.04 -18.68 5.01
N ALA A 37 -11.56 -19.05 3.83
CA ALA A 37 -11.19 -18.47 2.52
C ALA A 37 -10.85 -16.98 2.65
N CYS A 38 -9.56 -16.64 2.52
CA CYS A 38 -9.06 -15.32 2.86
C CYS A 38 -9.83 -14.28 2.05
N GLU A 39 -10.59 -13.43 2.74
CA GLU A 39 -11.28 -12.35 2.03
C GLU A 39 -10.26 -11.41 1.39
N SER A 40 -10.63 -10.81 0.26
CA SER A 40 -9.83 -9.75 -0.34
C SER A 40 -9.66 -8.59 0.63
N GLU A 41 -8.43 -8.10 0.77
CA GLU A 41 -8.01 -7.13 1.77
C GLU A 41 -7.21 -5.97 1.17
N GLN A 42 -6.82 -5.00 2.01
CA GLN A 42 -6.04 -3.82 1.62
C GLN A 42 -6.66 -3.07 0.44
N VAL A 43 -7.96 -2.79 0.54
CA VAL A 43 -8.72 -2.11 -0.51
C VAL A 43 -8.37 -0.62 -0.52
N HIS A 44 -7.85 -0.15 -1.64
CA HIS A 44 -7.51 1.24 -1.92
C HIS A 44 -8.24 1.73 -3.17
N ILE A 45 -8.54 3.02 -3.21
CA ILE A 45 -9.15 3.65 -4.38
C ILE A 45 -8.39 4.93 -4.73
N GLN A 46 -8.20 5.16 -6.02
CA GLN A 46 -7.49 6.33 -6.55
C GLN A 46 -8.16 6.84 -7.83
N LEU A 47 -7.77 8.04 -8.25
CA LEU A 47 -8.20 8.60 -9.54
C LEU A 47 -7.44 7.88 -10.67
N GLY A 48 -8.18 7.49 -11.72
CA GLY A 48 -7.59 6.99 -12.97
C GLY A 48 -7.50 8.11 -13.99
N GLY A 49 -8.60 8.36 -14.69
CA GLY A 49 -8.76 9.44 -15.65
C GLY A 49 -10.13 10.14 -15.55
N PRO A 50 -10.47 10.98 -16.55
CA PRO A 50 -11.78 11.61 -16.62
C PRO A 50 -12.92 10.59 -16.64
N GLY A 51 -13.84 10.69 -15.68
CA GLY A 51 -14.93 9.73 -15.48
C GLY A 51 -14.49 8.35 -14.99
N GLU A 52 -13.28 8.21 -14.41
CA GLU A 52 -12.73 6.93 -13.98
C GLU A 52 -12.07 6.98 -12.59
N MET A 53 -12.35 5.95 -11.80
CA MET A 53 -11.62 5.61 -10.58
C MET A 53 -10.93 4.26 -10.77
N VAL A 54 -9.86 4.00 -10.03
CA VAL A 54 -9.18 2.70 -10.02
C VAL A 54 -9.24 2.14 -8.61
N VAL A 55 -9.79 0.94 -8.49
CA VAL A 55 -9.80 0.17 -7.23
C VAL A 55 -8.64 -0.82 -7.27
N VAL A 56 -7.84 -0.80 -6.21
CA VAL A 56 -6.73 -1.74 -6.00
C VAL A 56 -7.02 -2.53 -4.74
N TYR A 57 -6.90 -3.85 -4.80
CA TYR A 57 -7.07 -4.72 -3.63
C TYR A 57 -6.16 -5.93 -3.75
N THR A 58 -6.00 -6.64 -2.64
CA THR A 58 -5.16 -7.84 -2.59
C THR A 58 -5.95 -9.09 -2.23
N SER A 59 -5.60 -10.23 -2.81
CA SER A 59 -6.14 -11.53 -2.42
C SER A 59 -5.04 -12.59 -2.34
N GLN A 60 -5.22 -13.60 -1.50
CA GLN A 60 -4.31 -14.76 -1.43
C GLN A 60 -4.77 -15.93 -2.31
N ASP A 61 -6.02 -15.91 -2.75
CA ASP A 61 -6.64 -16.96 -3.56
C ASP A 61 -6.56 -16.61 -5.05
N GLU A 62 -5.84 -17.42 -5.81
CA GLU A 62 -5.65 -17.24 -7.26
C GLU A 62 -6.94 -17.42 -8.08
N SER A 63 -7.99 -17.99 -7.50
CA SER A 63 -9.30 -18.12 -8.13
C SER A 63 -10.16 -16.86 -8.02
N VAL A 64 -9.74 -15.86 -7.25
CA VAL A 64 -10.47 -14.58 -7.15
C VAL A 64 -10.31 -13.80 -8.45
N ASP A 65 -11.43 -13.58 -9.13
CA ASP A 65 -11.49 -12.77 -10.34
C ASP A 65 -11.08 -11.32 -10.06
N SER A 66 -10.35 -10.70 -10.98
CA SER A 66 -10.05 -9.27 -10.91
C SER A 66 -11.27 -8.45 -11.33
N SER A 67 -12.30 -8.40 -10.48
CA SER A 67 -13.54 -7.69 -10.77
C SER A 67 -14.05 -6.86 -9.58
N VAL A 68 -14.84 -5.84 -9.90
CA VAL A 68 -15.52 -4.97 -8.93
C VAL A 68 -16.95 -4.74 -9.39
N ALA A 69 -17.91 -5.08 -8.53
CA ALA A 69 -19.30 -4.68 -8.69
C ALA A 69 -19.51 -3.30 -8.08
N TYR A 70 -20.15 -2.37 -8.79
CA TYR A 70 -20.37 -1.01 -8.33
C TYR A 70 -21.73 -0.46 -8.78
N TRP A 71 -22.29 0.45 -8.00
CA TRP A 71 -23.59 1.07 -8.28
C TRP A 71 -23.64 2.48 -7.68
N GLU A 72 -24.52 3.33 -8.21
CA GLU A 72 -24.81 4.62 -7.61
C GLU A 72 -25.55 4.41 -6.29
N ALA A 73 -25.17 5.16 -5.25
CA ALA A 73 -25.74 5.00 -3.91
C ALA A 73 -27.27 5.20 -3.91
N ASP A 74 -27.78 6.05 -4.80
CA ASP A 74 -29.21 6.36 -4.95
C ASP A 74 -29.96 5.36 -5.87
N GLU A 75 -29.23 4.50 -6.60
CA GLU A 75 -29.79 3.52 -7.55
C GLU A 75 -29.20 2.11 -7.36
N PRO A 76 -29.38 1.46 -6.19
CA PRO A 76 -28.77 0.16 -5.90
C PRO A 76 -29.26 -1.00 -6.76
N GLY A 77 -30.33 -0.81 -7.53
CA GLY A 77 -30.86 -1.81 -8.46
C GLY A 77 -30.04 -1.95 -9.76
N LEU A 78 -29.20 -0.96 -10.09
CA LEU A 78 -28.39 -0.96 -11.31
C LEU A 78 -26.92 -1.26 -10.97
N VAL A 79 -26.62 -2.55 -10.84
CA VAL A 79 -25.24 -3.00 -10.57
C VAL A 79 -24.45 -3.11 -11.86
N LEU A 80 -23.36 -2.36 -11.94
CA LEU A 80 -22.34 -2.47 -12.99
C LEU A 80 -21.19 -3.36 -12.50
N VAL A 81 -20.53 -4.04 -13.43
CA VAL A 81 -19.34 -4.86 -13.13
C VAL A 81 -18.21 -4.39 -14.02
N ALA A 82 -17.08 -4.05 -13.38
CA ALA A 82 -15.83 -3.76 -14.04
C ALA A 82 -14.86 -4.93 -13.87
N ASN A 83 -14.05 -5.18 -14.91
CA ASN A 83 -13.00 -6.18 -14.90
C ASN A 83 -11.65 -5.49 -15.05
N GLY A 84 -10.64 -6.04 -14.39
CA GLY A 84 -9.28 -5.53 -14.37
C GLY A 84 -8.25 -6.63 -14.59
N SER A 85 -7.05 -6.40 -14.07
CA SER A 85 -5.95 -7.34 -14.11
C SER A 85 -5.41 -7.60 -12.70
N SER A 86 -4.71 -8.71 -12.53
CA SER A 86 -3.95 -9.01 -11.33
C SER A 86 -2.47 -9.15 -11.64
N SER A 87 -1.63 -8.81 -10.67
CA SER A 87 -0.19 -9.10 -10.70
C SER A 87 0.30 -9.41 -9.29
N ALA A 88 1.39 -10.18 -9.19
CA ALA A 88 2.12 -10.35 -7.94
C ALA A 88 3.56 -9.88 -8.17
N TYR A 89 4.22 -9.47 -7.09
CA TYR A 89 5.64 -9.16 -7.13
C TYR A 89 6.39 -10.00 -6.10
N SER A 90 7.66 -10.23 -6.41
CA SER A 90 8.59 -10.91 -5.51
C SER A 90 9.76 -9.98 -5.20
N GLN A 91 10.16 -9.91 -3.94
CA GLN A 91 11.39 -9.25 -3.54
C GLN A 91 12.39 -10.30 -3.08
N LEU A 92 13.44 -10.50 -3.89
CA LEU A 92 14.58 -11.32 -3.53
C LEU A 92 15.58 -10.47 -2.77
N MET A 93 15.88 -10.85 -1.53
CA MET A 93 16.98 -10.26 -0.78
C MET A 93 18.26 -11.00 -1.16
N TRP A 94 19.09 -10.37 -2.00
CA TRP A 94 20.44 -10.85 -2.24
C TRP A 94 21.40 -10.19 -1.25
N LEU A 95 21.70 -10.90 -0.16
CA LEU A 95 22.72 -10.47 0.79
C LEU A 95 24.07 -11.05 0.36
N GLU A 96 24.94 -10.21 -0.20
CA GLU A 96 26.31 -10.63 -0.48
C GLU A 96 27.03 -10.85 0.86
N ALA A 97 27.52 -12.07 1.10
CA ALA A 97 28.16 -12.46 2.36
C ALA A 97 29.37 -11.59 2.77
N ARG A 98 29.93 -10.82 1.82
CA ARG A 98 31.02 -9.87 2.04
C ARG A 98 30.58 -8.42 2.26
N ALA A 99 29.30 -8.11 2.02
CA ALA A 99 28.74 -6.76 2.17
C ALA A 99 28.14 -6.50 3.57
N LEU A 100 28.07 -7.52 4.43
CA LEU A 100 27.78 -7.36 5.86
C LEU A 100 29.03 -6.83 6.57
N THR A 101 29.36 -5.56 6.31
CA THR A 101 30.38 -4.84 7.06
C THR A 101 29.70 -4.34 8.33
N ASP A 102 30.16 -4.77 9.50
CA ASP A 102 29.73 -4.21 10.79
C ASP A 102 30.50 -2.90 11.01
N PRO A 103 29.93 -1.71 10.73
CA PRO A 103 30.59 -0.48 11.15
C PRO A 103 30.67 -0.50 12.68
N PRO A 104 31.76 -0.04 13.30
CA PRO A 104 31.85 0.01 14.76
C PRO A 104 30.82 0.99 15.32
N LEU A 105 29.60 0.48 15.56
CA LEU A 105 28.58 1.13 16.35
C LEU A 105 29.07 1.03 17.79
N GLY A 106 29.04 2.13 18.53
CA GLY A 106 29.41 2.14 19.94
C GLY A 106 28.70 1.03 20.74
N ALA A 107 29.17 0.77 21.97
CA ALA A 107 28.67 -0.33 22.79
C ALA A 107 27.14 -0.45 22.74
N ALA A 108 26.65 -1.59 22.25
CA ALA A 108 25.23 -1.83 22.08
C ALA A 108 24.51 -1.67 23.42
N GLY A 109 23.52 -0.78 23.47
CA GLY A 109 22.66 -0.60 24.65
C GLY A 109 21.64 -1.72 24.84
N ALA A 110 21.38 -2.50 23.79
CA ALA A 110 20.53 -3.67 23.83
C ALA A 110 21.36 -4.91 24.17
N GLN A 111 20.86 -5.73 25.09
CA GLN A 111 21.47 -7.02 25.39
C GLN A 111 21.35 -7.96 24.18
N PRO A 112 22.31 -8.87 23.96
CA PRO A 112 22.24 -9.84 22.85
C PRO A 112 20.91 -10.59 22.77
N SER A 113 20.29 -10.92 23.91
CA SER A 113 18.97 -11.56 23.97
C SER A 113 17.83 -10.68 23.43
N GLU A 114 17.91 -9.37 23.58
CA GLU A 114 16.92 -8.41 23.06
C GLU A 114 17.08 -8.25 21.54
N LEU A 115 18.32 -8.24 21.04
CA LEU A 115 18.61 -8.25 19.60
C LEU A 115 18.16 -9.56 18.93
N MET A 116 18.33 -10.71 19.61
CA MET A 116 17.84 -12.00 19.12
C MET A 116 16.32 -12.06 19.07
N ALA A 117 15.62 -11.45 20.03
CA ALA A 117 14.16 -11.41 20.03
C ALA A 117 13.59 -10.59 18.84
N LEU A 118 14.32 -9.56 18.38
CA LEU A 118 13.91 -8.77 17.21
C LEU A 118 14.08 -9.52 15.88
N GLN A 119 14.91 -10.57 15.85
CA GLN A 119 15.18 -11.38 14.67
C GLN A 119 14.28 -12.61 14.55
N ASP A 120 13.46 -12.87 15.57
CA ASP A 120 12.49 -13.95 15.55
C ASP A 120 11.28 -13.58 14.69
N THR A 121 11.27 -14.08 13.46
CA THR A 121 10.18 -13.88 12.48
C THR A 121 9.11 -14.97 12.54
N THR A 122 9.20 -15.90 13.50
CA THR A 122 8.29 -17.06 13.58
C THR A 122 6.84 -16.66 13.80
N SER A 123 6.58 -15.45 14.33
CA SER A 123 5.22 -14.93 14.52
C SER A 123 4.47 -14.63 13.21
N TRP A 124 5.16 -14.43 12.09
CA TRP A 124 4.54 -14.11 10.79
C TRP A 124 4.96 -15.06 9.65
N ALA A 125 6.02 -15.85 9.79
CA ALA A 125 6.48 -16.79 8.76
C ALA A 125 5.98 -18.25 8.98
N SER A 126 5.20 -18.51 10.03
CA SER A 126 4.75 -19.85 10.45
C SER A 126 3.81 -20.58 9.49
N HIS A 127 3.25 -19.87 8.50
CA HIS A 127 2.22 -20.39 7.58
C HIS A 127 2.69 -20.46 6.11
N LEU A 128 3.93 -20.08 5.80
CA LEU A 128 4.42 -20.08 4.43
C LEU A 128 4.75 -21.50 3.94
N PRO A 129 4.22 -21.94 2.79
CA PRO A 129 4.65 -23.18 2.15
C PRO A 129 6.06 -22.99 1.60
N VAL A 130 7.08 -23.44 2.33
CA VAL A 130 8.47 -23.39 1.85
C VAL A 130 8.70 -24.54 0.88
N ALA A 131 8.55 -24.28 -0.43
CA ALA A 131 9.02 -25.22 -1.45
C ALA A 131 10.56 -25.28 -1.44
N PRO A 132 11.19 -26.48 -1.56
CA PRO A 132 10.61 -27.79 -1.90
C PRO A 132 10.16 -28.66 -0.70
N PHE A 133 10.11 -28.13 0.52
CA PHE A 133 10.03 -28.94 1.76
C PHE A 133 8.61 -29.15 2.32
N GLY A 134 7.57 -28.62 1.68
CA GLY A 134 6.17 -28.83 2.06
C GLY A 134 5.76 -28.17 3.39
N ARG A 135 4.48 -28.31 3.76
CA ARG A 135 3.93 -27.86 5.06
C ARG A 135 4.40 -28.80 6.18
N SER A 136 5.66 -28.69 6.57
CA SER A 136 6.25 -29.52 7.62
C SER A 136 6.01 -28.87 8.99
N GLN A 137 5.04 -29.37 9.77
CA GLN A 137 4.89 -29.03 11.20
C GLN A 137 6.20 -29.29 11.98
N SER A 138 7.01 -30.25 11.54
CA SER A 138 8.35 -30.55 12.09
C SER A 138 9.44 -29.53 11.78
N TYR A 139 9.23 -28.58 10.86
CA TYR A 139 10.18 -27.49 10.58
C TYR A 139 9.92 -26.25 11.47
N HIS A 140 8.67 -26.11 11.95
CA HIS A 140 8.23 -25.02 12.84
C HIS A 140 8.19 -25.44 14.32
N ALA A 141 8.01 -26.73 14.60
CA ALA A 141 8.13 -27.27 15.94
C ALA A 141 9.61 -27.30 16.34
N ALA A 142 10.02 -26.23 17.04
CA ALA A 142 11.37 -26.01 17.56
C ALA A 142 12.42 -25.65 16.50
N ALA A 143 12.18 -24.62 15.70
CA ALA A 143 13.31 -23.79 15.27
C ALA A 143 13.99 -23.31 16.57
N ALA A 144 15.17 -23.85 16.87
CA ALA A 144 15.90 -23.51 18.07
C ALA A 144 16.00 -21.98 18.16
N ARG A 145 15.69 -21.40 19.33
CA ARG A 145 15.94 -19.98 19.57
C ARG A 145 17.35 -19.65 19.07
N PRO A 146 17.54 -18.66 18.21
CA PRO A 146 18.86 -18.40 17.62
C PRO A 146 19.89 -18.26 18.76
N THR A 147 20.85 -19.19 18.81
CA THR A 147 21.78 -19.32 19.95
C THR A 147 23.11 -18.61 19.72
N SER A 148 23.44 -18.20 18.47
CA SER A 148 24.62 -17.37 18.13
C SER A 148 24.69 -17.03 16.64
N GLY A 149 25.31 -15.91 16.27
CA GLY A 149 25.74 -15.59 14.89
C GLY A 149 25.03 -14.40 14.25
N LEU A 150 25.60 -13.87 13.15
CA LEU A 150 24.97 -12.89 12.25
C LEU A 150 23.52 -13.32 12.06
N GLY A 151 22.58 -12.51 12.56
CA GLY A 151 21.17 -12.84 12.58
C GLY A 151 20.73 -13.38 11.23
N GLU A 152 20.52 -14.69 11.16
CA GLU A 152 19.82 -15.29 10.05
C GLU A 152 18.40 -14.76 10.19
N TYR A 153 18.11 -13.69 9.44
CA TYR A 153 16.75 -13.30 9.11
C TYR A 153 16.05 -14.59 8.72
N ASN A 154 15.16 -15.10 9.59
CA ASN A 154 14.60 -16.45 9.48
C ASN A 154 13.46 -16.46 8.43
N ASN A 155 13.81 -15.94 7.25
CA ASN A 155 13.20 -16.23 5.97
C ASN A 155 14.23 -17.11 5.22
N PRO A 156 14.25 -18.43 5.45
CA PRO A 156 15.22 -19.35 4.83
C PRO A 156 15.14 -19.36 3.29
N ALA A 157 14.10 -18.75 2.72
CA ALA A 157 13.88 -18.56 1.30
C ALA A 157 14.53 -17.28 0.75
N MET A 158 14.85 -16.29 1.60
CA MET A 158 15.30 -14.94 1.21
C MET A 158 14.41 -14.26 0.15
N TYR A 159 13.15 -14.66 0.03
CA TYR A 159 12.19 -14.06 -0.88
C TYR A 159 10.91 -13.69 -0.15
N TYR A 160 10.37 -12.53 -0.49
CA TYR A 160 9.00 -12.14 -0.20
C TYR A 160 8.20 -12.29 -1.48
N ASN A 161 7.00 -12.88 -1.41
CA ASN A 161 6.02 -12.85 -2.48
C ASN A 161 4.80 -12.07 -1.97
N SER A 162 4.35 -11.09 -2.75
CA SER A 162 3.10 -10.40 -2.44
C SER A 162 1.90 -11.32 -2.66
N PRO A 163 0.77 -11.06 -1.99
CA PRO A 163 -0.53 -11.49 -2.48
C PRO A 163 -0.77 -11.02 -3.93
N LEU A 164 -1.78 -11.55 -4.60
CA LEU A 164 -2.23 -11.04 -5.89
C LEU A 164 -2.79 -9.63 -5.70
N VAL A 165 -2.21 -8.66 -6.39
CA VAL A 165 -2.66 -7.27 -6.45
C VAL A 165 -3.56 -7.10 -7.66
N HIS A 166 -4.85 -6.90 -7.41
CA HIS A 166 -5.87 -6.66 -8.42
C HIS A 166 -5.98 -5.16 -8.67
N THR A 167 -6.03 -4.75 -9.94
CA THR A 167 -6.21 -3.36 -10.37
C THR A 167 -7.41 -3.29 -11.31
N VAL A 168 -8.49 -2.65 -10.87
CA VAL A 168 -9.77 -2.62 -11.60
C VAL A 168 -10.19 -1.18 -11.87
N PRO A 169 -10.19 -0.73 -13.15
CA PRO A 169 -10.71 0.58 -13.53
C PRO A 169 -12.25 0.57 -13.53
N LEU A 170 -12.86 1.57 -12.91
CA LEU A 170 -14.30 1.82 -12.85
C LEU A 170 -14.66 2.96 -13.81
N PRO A 171 -15.16 2.67 -15.02
CA PRO A 171 -15.42 3.69 -16.02
C PRO A 171 -16.82 4.32 -15.88
N ARG A 172 -17.00 5.43 -16.59
CA ARG A 172 -18.30 6.13 -16.79
C ARG A 172 -18.91 6.64 -15.49
N LEU A 173 -18.08 7.19 -14.61
CA LEU A 173 -18.52 7.79 -13.37
C LEU A 173 -18.97 9.24 -13.57
N SER A 174 -20.09 9.57 -12.94
CA SER A 174 -20.69 10.89 -12.98
C SER A 174 -20.04 11.80 -11.92
N PRO A 175 -19.62 13.03 -12.27
CA PRO A 175 -18.99 13.92 -11.31
C PRO A 175 -19.89 14.30 -10.13
N GLY A 176 -19.34 14.25 -8.92
CA GLY A 176 -20.07 14.56 -7.68
C GLY A 176 -21.02 13.47 -7.20
N VAL A 177 -21.10 12.33 -7.88
CA VAL A 177 -22.00 11.21 -7.52
C VAL A 177 -21.33 10.27 -6.52
N ALA A 178 -22.11 9.81 -5.54
CA ALA A 178 -21.70 8.80 -4.58
C ALA A 178 -21.93 7.39 -5.14
N TYR A 179 -20.91 6.54 -5.04
CA TYR A 179 -20.93 5.16 -5.49
C TYR A 179 -20.65 4.23 -4.31
N GLN A 180 -21.29 3.07 -4.35
CA GLN A 180 -20.92 1.91 -3.54
C GLN A 180 -20.27 0.86 -4.43
N TYR A 181 -19.37 0.07 -3.86
CA TYR A 181 -18.71 -1.00 -4.59
C TYR A 181 -18.33 -2.17 -3.68
N ARG A 182 -18.18 -3.34 -4.31
CA ARG A 182 -17.70 -4.58 -3.69
C ARG A 182 -16.64 -5.21 -4.59
N VAL A 183 -15.50 -5.51 -4.01
CA VAL A 183 -14.42 -6.24 -4.68
C VAL A 183 -14.72 -7.73 -4.67
N ALA A 184 -14.29 -8.45 -5.70
CA ALA A 184 -14.38 -9.91 -5.70
C ALA A 184 -13.65 -10.52 -4.50
N GLY A 185 -14.18 -11.61 -3.97
CA GLY A 185 -13.59 -12.27 -2.79
C GLY A 185 -13.78 -11.54 -1.47
N SER A 186 -14.53 -10.43 -1.40
CA SER A 186 -14.88 -9.78 -0.12
C SER A 186 -16.40 -9.71 0.08
N SER A 187 -16.85 -9.88 1.32
CA SER A 187 -18.25 -9.66 1.72
C SER A 187 -18.55 -8.18 2.03
N ALA A 188 -17.50 -7.39 2.29
CA ALA A 188 -17.63 -5.98 2.63
C ALA A 188 -18.08 -5.12 1.44
N ALA A 189 -18.85 -4.08 1.74
CA ALA A 189 -19.17 -3.02 0.80
C ALA A 189 -18.43 -1.75 1.19
N PHE A 190 -17.91 -1.05 0.18
CA PHE A 190 -17.16 0.19 0.32
C PHE A 190 -17.91 1.32 -0.39
N ALA A 191 -17.56 2.56 -0.07
CA ALA A 191 -18.19 3.72 -0.70
C ALA A 191 -17.14 4.80 -1.03
N PHE A 192 -17.40 5.55 -2.09
CA PHE A 192 -16.65 6.74 -2.44
C PHE A 192 -17.56 7.76 -3.13
N THR A 193 -17.11 9.01 -3.22
CA THR A 193 -17.76 10.03 -4.04
C THR A 193 -16.82 10.40 -5.17
N TYR A 194 -17.26 10.28 -6.42
CA TYR A 194 -16.45 10.71 -7.55
C TYR A 194 -16.30 12.23 -7.48
N PRO A 195 -15.08 12.79 -7.60
CA PRO A 195 -14.88 14.22 -7.43
C PRO A 195 -15.79 15.03 -8.36
N PRO A 196 -16.29 16.19 -7.91
CA PRO A 196 -16.97 17.10 -8.82
C PRO A 196 -15.99 17.47 -9.92
N GLY A 197 -16.45 17.41 -11.17
CA GLY A 197 -15.64 17.74 -12.32
C GLY A 197 -15.23 19.19 -12.15
N SER A 198 -13.95 19.50 -12.36
CA SER A 198 -13.58 20.89 -12.58
C SER A 198 -14.41 21.37 -13.77
N ALA A 199 -15.36 22.29 -13.53
CA ALA A 199 -16.20 22.91 -14.56
C ALA A 199 -15.40 23.78 -15.56
N ALA A 200 -14.12 23.47 -15.80
CA ALA A 200 -13.18 24.18 -16.65
C ALA A 200 -12.34 23.12 -17.38
N SER A 201 -12.78 22.61 -18.53
CA SER A 201 -12.41 23.22 -19.81
C SER A 201 -13.41 22.87 -20.93
N ALA A 202 -14.70 22.86 -20.62
CA ALA A 202 -15.70 23.13 -21.65
C ALA A 202 -15.59 24.63 -22.01
N GLU A 203 -15.57 24.96 -23.30
CA GLU A 203 -15.75 26.32 -23.84
C GLU A 203 -14.61 27.33 -23.61
N GLY A 204 -13.48 27.11 -24.28
CA GLY A 204 -12.44 28.11 -24.48
C GLY A 204 -12.18 28.40 -25.96
N GLY A 205 -13.07 29.13 -26.64
CA GLY A 205 -12.67 30.04 -27.73
C GLY A 205 -12.60 29.50 -29.17
N GLY A 206 -13.60 28.75 -29.64
CA GLY A 206 -13.84 28.56 -31.08
C GLY A 206 -14.66 29.69 -31.71
N GLY A 207 -14.40 30.95 -31.33
CA GLY A 207 -15.12 32.12 -31.80
C GLY A 207 -14.40 32.79 -32.98
N GLY A 208 -15.05 32.82 -34.14
CA GLY A 208 -14.92 33.92 -35.09
C GLY A 208 -13.87 33.76 -36.19
N GLY A 209 -14.32 33.35 -37.37
CA GLY A 209 -13.54 33.41 -38.60
C GLY A 209 -14.41 33.42 -39.85
N GLY A 210 -15.50 34.18 -39.84
CA GLY A 210 -16.20 34.57 -41.06
C GLY A 210 -15.38 35.61 -41.81
N GLY A 211 -14.89 35.25 -42.99
CA GLY A 211 -14.24 36.16 -43.94
C GLY A 211 -14.67 35.77 -45.34
N GLY A 212 -15.51 36.61 -45.95
CA GLY A 212 -16.06 36.40 -47.28
C GLY A 212 -15.07 36.60 -48.42
N GLY A 213 -15.49 36.16 -49.60
CA GLY A 213 -14.83 36.30 -50.89
C GLY A 213 -15.56 35.47 -51.92
#